data_AF-A0A1E1WK51-F1
#
_entry.id   AF-A0A1E1WK51-F1
#
_cell.length_a   1.000
_cell.length_b   1.000
_cell.length_c   1.000
_cell.angle_alpha   90.00
_cell.angle_beta   90.00
_cell.angle_gamma   90.00
#
_symmetry.space_group_name_H-M   'P 1'
#
loop_
_entity.id
_entity.type
_entity.pdbx_description
1 polymer ?
#
loop_
_entity_poly.entity_id
_entity_poly.type
_entity_poly.pdbx_seq_one_letter_code
_entity_poly.pdbx_strand_id
1 'polypeptide(L)'
;RPRVSQVLVLPPFRKMGVCAHLLQTIYSHFVTLPEVVDITVEDPSEDFQRIRDYVDAKNCQSLPAFQPAKIFQGFSTEMANQACSKYKINKKQARRVYEILRLKNTNTSDKTAYLSYRLDVKNRLNAPFQKKKLEMKKLQKVLKPEEYAATLTATGVGETQNRLASHYQTLEHEYRRVIHRMEMDFD
;
A
#
# COMPACT_ATOMS: atom_id res chain seq x y z
N ARG A 1 -5.32 10.72 -15.72
CA ARG A 1 -4.76 10.20 -14.46
C ARG A 1 -3.45 10.93 -14.18
N PRO A 2 -3.45 12.00 -13.39
CA PRO A 2 -2.22 12.69 -13.00
C PRO A 2 -1.22 11.71 -12.37
N ARG A 3 0.05 11.89 -12.70
CA ARG A 3 1.16 11.09 -12.17
C ARG A 3 2.19 12.01 -11.56
N VAL A 4 2.39 11.88 -10.25
CA VAL A 4 3.53 12.49 -9.56
C VAL A 4 4.78 11.75 -10.00
N SER A 5 5.67 12.44 -10.70
CA SER A 5 6.91 11.86 -11.23
C SER A 5 8.10 12.20 -10.35
N GLN A 6 8.32 13.50 -10.09
CA GLN A 6 9.44 13.98 -9.30
C GLN A 6 8.96 14.92 -8.20
N VAL A 7 9.44 14.71 -6.98
CA VAL A 7 9.19 15.59 -5.83
C VAL A 7 10.51 15.83 -5.12
N LEU A 8 10.84 17.09 -4.90
CA LEU A 8 12.05 17.49 -4.20
C LEU A 8 11.70 18.51 -3.11
N VAL A 9 12.11 18.20 -1.89
CA VAL A 9 12.19 19.19 -0.82
C VAL A 9 13.66 19.51 -0.59
N LEU A 10 14.01 20.80 -0.74
CA LEU A 10 15.38 21.26 -0.56
C LEU A 10 15.87 20.93 0.86
N PRO A 11 17.15 20.56 1.04
CA PRO A 11 17.68 20.12 2.34
C PRO A 11 17.31 20.99 3.54
N PRO A 12 17.36 22.34 3.46
CA PRO A 12 17.01 23.21 4.59
C PRO A 12 15.55 23.11 5.05
N PHE A 13 14.64 22.65 4.18
CA PHE A 13 13.20 22.59 4.45
C PHE A 13 12.69 21.16 4.72
N ARG A 14 13.61 20.18 4.85
CA ARG A 14 13.24 18.79 5.16
C ARG A 14 12.79 18.67 6.61
N LYS A 15 11.98 17.65 6.91
CA LYS A 15 11.42 17.37 8.25
C LYS A 15 10.48 18.46 8.82
N MET A 16 10.21 19.53 8.07
CA MET A 16 9.25 20.59 8.46
C MET A 16 7.82 20.35 7.96
N GLY A 17 7.47 19.13 7.54
CA GLY A 17 6.13 18.81 7.03
C GLY A 17 5.82 19.30 5.60
N VAL A 18 6.71 20.05 4.94
CA VAL A 18 6.49 20.66 3.62
C VAL A 18 5.99 19.67 2.56
N CYS A 19 6.61 18.49 2.45
CA CYS A 19 6.19 17.48 1.47
C CYS A 19 4.77 16.95 1.73
N ALA A 20 4.38 16.81 3.00
CA ALA A 20 3.03 16.38 3.35
C ALA A 20 1.99 17.45 2.98
N HIS A 21 2.29 18.73 3.23
CA HIS A 21 1.46 19.84 2.79
C HIS A 21 1.35 19.93 1.27
N LEU A 22 2.47 19.78 0.54
CA LEU A 22 2.48 19.75 -0.92
C LEU A 22 1.55 18.64 -1.44
N LEU A 23 1.64 17.43 -0.88
CA LEU A 23 0.79 16.32 -1.30
C LEU A 23 -0.69 16.57 -1.01
N GLN A 24 -1.00 17.15 0.16
CA GLN A 24 -2.37 17.54 0.50
C GLN A 24 -2.91 18.59 -0.48
N THR A 25 -2.12 19.59 -0.84
CA THR A 25 -2.50 20.61 -1.82
C THR A 25 -2.75 20.02 -3.21
N ILE A 26 -1.91 19.07 -3.64
CA ILE A 26 -2.12 18.32 -4.89
C ILE A 26 -3.47 17.60 -4.87
N TYR A 27 -3.82 16.94 -3.75
CA TYR A 27 -5.11 16.27 -3.61
C TYR A 27 -6.27 17.26 -3.64
N SER A 28 -6.21 18.32 -2.84
CA SER A 28 -7.24 19.36 -2.82
C SER A 28 -7.49 19.96 -4.20
N HIS A 29 -6.43 20.18 -5.00
CA HIS A 29 -6.56 20.65 -6.37
C HIS A 29 -7.28 19.62 -7.27
N PHE A 30 -6.75 18.41 -7.36
CA PHE A 30 -7.27 17.40 -8.29
C PHE A 30 -8.63 16.81 -7.90
N VAL A 31 -9.04 16.90 -6.63
CA VAL A 31 -10.39 16.50 -6.19
C VAL A 31 -11.47 17.35 -6.86
N THR A 32 -11.19 18.63 -7.14
CA THR A 32 -12.14 19.54 -7.80
C THR A 32 -12.37 19.23 -9.28
N LEU A 33 -11.50 18.43 -9.89
CA LEU A 33 -11.53 18.10 -11.31
C LEU A 33 -12.24 16.75 -11.55
N PRO A 34 -13.46 16.73 -12.11
CA PRO A 34 -14.24 15.49 -12.29
C PRO A 34 -13.60 14.51 -13.30
N GLU A 35 -12.85 15.00 -14.28
CA GLU A 35 -12.13 14.20 -15.28
C GLU A 35 -10.93 13.43 -14.68
N VAL A 36 -10.48 13.82 -13.49
CA VAL A 36 -9.38 13.15 -12.80
C VAL A 36 -9.91 11.92 -12.08
N VAL A 37 -9.54 10.74 -12.58
CA VAL A 37 -9.91 9.45 -11.98
C VAL A 37 -9.14 9.20 -10.68
N ASP A 38 -7.82 9.14 -10.75
CA ASP A 38 -6.94 8.90 -9.61
C ASP A 38 -5.56 9.54 -9.83
N ILE A 39 -4.82 9.69 -8.72
CA ILE A 39 -3.45 10.17 -8.69
C ILE A 39 -2.50 9.00 -8.48
N THR A 40 -1.58 8.87 -9.42
CA THR A 40 -0.54 7.85 -9.42
C THR A 40 0.81 8.46 -9.04
N VAL A 41 1.75 7.62 -8.60
CA VAL A 41 3.13 8.03 -8.34
C VAL A 41 4.02 7.06 -9.10
N GLU A 42 5.00 7.60 -9.79
CA GLU A 42 6.04 6.85 -10.51
C GLU A 42 7.13 6.44 -9.53
N ASP A 43 7.36 5.13 -9.39
CA ASP A 43 8.42 4.51 -8.58
C ASP A 43 8.81 5.29 -7.30
N PRO A 44 7.88 5.40 -6.33
CA PRO A 44 8.12 6.22 -5.14
C PRO A 44 9.31 5.69 -4.34
N SER A 45 10.19 6.60 -3.92
CA SER A 45 11.19 6.29 -2.90
C SER A 45 10.53 5.89 -1.59
N GLU A 46 11.24 5.14 -0.74
CA GLU A 46 10.71 4.70 0.56
C GLU A 46 10.27 5.89 1.43
N ASP A 47 11.05 6.97 1.44
CA ASP A 47 10.72 8.19 2.19
C ASP A 47 9.46 8.87 1.64
N PHE A 48 9.32 8.97 0.32
CA PHE A 48 8.11 9.54 -0.28
C PHE A 48 6.89 8.66 -0.03
N GLN A 49 7.03 7.33 -0.15
CA GLN A 49 5.97 6.38 0.15
C GLN A 49 5.52 6.50 1.61
N ARG A 50 6.44 6.69 2.56
CA ARG A 50 6.09 6.91 3.98
C ARG A 50 5.32 8.20 4.21
N ILE A 51 5.72 9.29 3.54
CA ILE A 51 5.01 10.58 3.62
C ILE A 51 3.60 10.42 3.04
N ARG A 52 3.48 9.76 1.88
CA ARG A 52 2.20 9.47 1.24
C ARG A 52 1.31 8.59 2.12
N ASP A 53 1.85 7.51 2.66
CA ASP A 53 1.15 6.58 3.56
C ASP A 53 0.60 7.33 4.78
N TYR A 54 1.36 8.27 5.36
CA TYR A 54 0.90 9.13 6.45
C TYR A 54 -0.23 10.08 6.03
N VAL A 55 -0.08 10.82 4.93
CA VAL A 55 -1.12 11.76 4.47
C VAL A 55 -2.41 11.01 4.11
N ASP A 56 -2.29 9.92 3.36
CA ASP A 56 -3.42 9.12 2.92
C ASP A 56 -4.14 8.42 4.09
N ALA A 57 -3.39 7.91 5.08
CA ALA A 57 -3.98 7.31 6.28
C ALA A 57 -4.69 8.34 7.14
N LYS A 58 -4.12 9.54 7.31
CA LYS A 58 -4.77 10.65 8.03
C LYS A 58 -6.06 11.08 7.35
N ASN A 59 -6.05 11.23 6.03
CA ASN A 59 -7.23 11.56 5.24
C ASN A 59 -8.30 10.47 5.31
N CYS A 60 -7.91 9.20 5.16
CA CYS A 60 -8.89 8.10 5.14
C CYS A 60 -9.43 7.72 6.51
N GLN A 61 -8.75 8.01 7.62
CA GLN A 61 -9.18 7.62 8.96
C GLN A 61 -10.58 8.16 9.33
N SER A 62 -10.95 9.33 8.81
CA SER A 62 -12.27 9.95 9.05
C SER A 62 -13.39 9.39 8.16
N LEU A 63 -13.05 8.60 7.13
CA LEU A 63 -14.04 8.08 6.19
C LEU A 63 -14.86 6.94 6.83
N PRO A 64 -16.19 6.87 6.55
CA PRO A 64 -17.04 5.79 7.05
C PRO A 64 -16.54 4.38 6.70
N ALA A 65 -15.99 4.19 5.50
CA ALA A 65 -15.47 2.89 5.06
C ALA A 65 -14.24 2.40 5.86
N PHE A 66 -13.53 3.32 6.51
CA PHE A 66 -12.30 3.06 7.26
C PHE A 66 -12.52 3.15 8.78
N GLN A 67 -13.77 3.11 9.25
CA GLN A 67 -14.04 2.98 10.69
C GLN A 67 -13.69 1.57 11.19
N PRO A 68 -13.31 1.40 12.47
CA PRO A 68 -12.84 0.12 13.01
C PRO A 68 -13.78 -1.05 12.70
N ALA A 69 -15.09 -0.84 12.83
CA ALA A 69 -16.12 -1.85 12.55
C ALA A 69 -16.05 -2.44 11.13
N LYS A 70 -15.66 -1.64 10.12
CA LYS A 70 -15.50 -2.09 8.73
C LYS A 70 -14.07 -2.58 8.45
N ILE A 71 -13.06 -1.99 9.08
CA ILE A 71 -11.66 -2.40 8.93
C ILE A 71 -11.44 -3.87 9.31
N PHE A 72 -12.06 -4.33 10.41
CA PHE A 72 -11.89 -5.73 10.84
C PHE A 72 -12.54 -6.75 9.89
N GLN A 73 -13.44 -6.32 9.01
CA GLN A 73 -14.11 -7.20 8.03
C GLN A 73 -13.26 -7.49 6.79
N GLY A 74 -12.10 -6.83 6.64
CA GLY A 74 -11.26 -6.98 5.46
C GLY A 74 -11.23 -5.72 4.58
N PHE A 75 -10.33 -5.71 3.60
CA PHE A 75 -10.29 -4.65 2.59
C PHE A 75 -11.50 -4.75 1.66
N SER A 76 -12.32 -3.69 1.58
CA SER A 76 -13.54 -3.66 0.78
C SER A 76 -13.42 -2.77 -0.46
N THR A 77 -14.32 -2.97 -1.43
CA THR A 77 -14.47 -2.06 -2.59
C THR A 77 -14.95 -0.68 -2.16
N GLU A 78 -15.76 -0.60 -1.10
CA GLU A 78 -16.22 0.67 -0.52
C GLU A 78 -15.05 1.53 -0.03
N MET A 79 -14.05 0.92 0.63
CA MET A 79 -12.82 1.63 1.04
C MET A 79 -12.10 2.24 -0.17
N ALA A 80 -11.92 1.46 -1.23
CA ALA A 80 -11.29 1.95 -2.45
C ALA A 80 -12.10 3.08 -3.11
N ASN A 81 -13.42 2.96 -3.15
CA ASN A 81 -14.31 3.94 -3.76
C ASN A 81 -14.33 5.26 -2.96
N GLN A 82 -14.41 5.20 -1.63
CA GLN A 82 -14.39 6.41 -0.79
C GLN A 82 -13.03 7.10 -0.85
N ALA A 83 -11.92 6.36 -0.76
CA ALA A 83 -10.58 6.92 -0.88
C ALA A 83 -10.35 7.58 -2.26
N CYS A 84 -10.84 6.95 -3.33
CA CYS A 84 -10.77 7.49 -4.69
C CYS A 84 -11.64 8.73 -4.87
N SER A 85 -12.92 8.68 -4.48
CA SER A 85 -13.85 9.79 -4.67
C SER A 85 -13.51 11.02 -3.83
N LYS A 86 -13.05 10.83 -2.58
CA LYS A 86 -12.74 11.94 -1.66
C LYS A 86 -11.34 12.51 -1.83
N TYR A 87 -10.37 11.68 -2.21
CA TYR A 87 -8.94 12.06 -2.20
C TYR A 87 -8.18 11.65 -3.46
N LYS A 88 -8.85 11.11 -4.50
CA LYS A 88 -8.23 10.59 -5.73
C LYS A 88 -7.15 9.53 -5.47
N ILE A 89 -7.25 8.81 -4.35
CA ILE A 89 -6.32 7.74 -3.97
C ILE A 89 -6.65 6.49 -4.79
N ASN A 90 -5.66 5.97 -5.53
CA ASN A 90 -5.83 4.74 -6.31
C ASN A 90 -6.01 3.49 -5.42
N LYS A 91 -6.58 2.42 -5.99
CA LYS A 91 -6.90 1.17 -5.27
C LYS A 91 -5.69 0.52 -4.58
N LYS A 92 -4.51 0.53 -5.20
CA LYS A 92 -3.28 -0.06 -4.63
C LYS A 92 -2.88 0.69 -3.36
N GLN A 93 -2.94 2.01 -3.41
CA GLN A 93 -2.65 2.86 -2.25
C GLN A 93 -3.74 2.75 -1.18
N ALA A 94 -5.02 2.72 -1.55
CA ALA A 94 -6.13 2.51 -0.61
C ALA A 94 -5.99 1.18 0.16
N ARG A 95 -5.51 0.11 -0.51
CA ARG A 95 -5.19 -1.16 0.16
C ARG A 95 -4.07 -1.02 1.20
N ARG A 96 -3.02 -0.24 0.91
CA ARG A 96 -1.94 0.03 1.87
C ARG A 96 -2.44 0.83 3.06
N VAL A 97 -3.26 1.87 2.82
CA VAL A 97 -3.89 2.69 3.86
C VAL A 97 -4.77 1.84 4.77
N TYR A 98 -5.55 0.93 4.21
CA TYR A 98 -6.30 -0.05 4.97
C TYR A 98 -5.40 -0.88 5.89
N GLU A 99 -4.27 -1.40 5.40
CA GLU A 99 -3.34 -2.20 6.21
C GLU A 99 -2.75 -1.39 7.38
N ILE A 100 -2.39 -0.12 7.13
CA ILE A 100 -1.88 0.80 8.17
C ILE A 100 -2.95 1.03 9.24
N LEU A 101 -4.16 1.42 8.83
CA LEU A 101 -5.26 1.69 9.77
C LEU A 101 -5.72 0.41 10.48
N ARG A 102 -5.64 -0.76 9.83
CA ARG A 102 -5.91 -2.04 10.48
C ARG A 102 -4.87 -2.36 11.55
N LEU A 103 -3.58 -2.17 11.27
CA LEU A 103 -2.54 -2.35 12.27
C LEU A 103 -2.73 -1.39 13.45
N LYS A 104 -3.02 -0.11 13.17
CA LYS A 104 -3.29 0.91 14.20
C LYS A 104 -4.41 0.49 15.17
N ASN A 105 -5.47 -0.14 14.65
CA ASN A 105 -6.61 -0.59 15.45
C ASN A 105 -6.44 -2.02 16.01
N THR A 106 -5.36 -2.74 15.67
CA THR A 106 -5.14 -4.10 16.15
C THR A 106 -4.37 -4.09 17.47
N ASN A 107 -4.92 -4.70 18.51
CA ASN A 107 -4.15 -4.96 19.73
C ASN A 107 -3.06 -6.00 19.45
N THR A 108 -1.80 -5.55 19.36
CA THR A 108 -0.67 -6.43 19.01
C THR A 108 -0.29 -7.41 20.12
N SER A 109 -0.78 -7.21 21.35
CA SER A 109 -0.61 -8.16 22.46
C SER A 109 -1.56 -9.35 22.35
N ASP A 110 -2.67 -9.21 21.61
CA ASP A 110 -3.54 -10.32 21.25
C ASP A 110 -2.94 -11.09 20.06
N LYS A 111 -2.44 -12.29 20.36
CA LYS A 111 -1.83 -13.19 19.36
C LYS A 111 -2.79 -13.56 18.23
N THR A 112 -4.08 -13.71 18.52
CA THR A 112 -5.09 -14.11 17.53
C THR A 112 -5.39 -12.95 16.59
N ALA A 113 -5.64 -11.75 17.13
CA ALA A 113 -5.88 -10.55 16.34
C ALA A 113 -4.66 -10.20 15.47
N TYR A 114 -3.46 -10.22 16.04
CA TYR A 114 -2.22 -9.95 15.31
C TYR A 114 -1.93 -11.02 14.24
N LEU A 115 -2.19 -12.30 14.52
CA LEU A 115 -2.06 -13.37 13.52
C LEU A 115 -3.01 -13.13 12.34
N SER A 116 -4.26 -12.78 12.60
CA SER A 116 -5.26 -12.46 11.56
C SER A 116 -4.83 -11.28 10.69
N TYR A 117 -4.30 -10.21 11.30
CA TYR A 117 -3.72 -9.09 10.57
C TYR A 117 -2.54 -9.54 9.69
N ARG A 118 -1.57 -10.23 10.29
CA ARG A 118 -0.35 -10.69 9.60
C ARG A 118 -0.67 -11.58 8.41
N LEU A 119 -1.61 -12.52 8.55
CA LEU A 119 -1.98 -13.43 7.47
C LEU A 119 -2.61 -12.68 6.28
N ASP A 120 -3.50 -11.72 6.52
CA ASP A 120 -4.08 -10.91 5.45
C ASP A 120 -3.02 -10.13 4.64
N VAL A 121 -2.08 -9.47 5.33
CA VAL A 121 -0.99 -8.74 4.66
C VAL A 121 -0.07 -9.69 3.89
N LYS A 122 0.31 -10.82 4.48
CA LYS A 122 1.15 -11.83 3.82
C LYS A 122 0.45 -12.46 2.61
N ASN A 123 -0.84 -12.74 2.70
CA ASN A 123 -1.64 -13.23 1.57
C ASN A 123 -1.63 -12.24 0.41
N ARG A 124 -1.80 -10.93 0.69
CA ARG A 124 -1.69 -9.90 -0.34
C ARG A 124 -0.28 -9.80 -0.94
N LEU A 125 0.77 -9.85 -0.11
CA LEU A 125 2.17 -9.85 -0.59
C LEU A 125 2.48 -11.05 -1.48
N ASN A 126 1.90 -12.21 -1.18
CA ASN A 126 2.11 -13.46 -1.91
C ASN A 126 1.22 -13.57 -3.18
N ALA A 127 0.13 -12.80 -3.27
CA ALA A 127 -0.83 -12.90 -4.38
C ALA A 127 -0.20 -12.75 -5.79
N PRO A 128 0.73 -11.82 -6.06
CA PRO A 128 1.41 -11.73 -7.36
C PRO A 128 2.21 -12.99 -7.70
N PHE A 129 2.83 -13.61 -6.69
CA PHE A 129 3.63 -14.83 -6.88
C PHE A 129 2.73 -16.05 -7.12
N GLN A 130 1.63 -16.16 -6.40
CA GLN A 130 0.62 -17.20 -6.66
C GLN A 130 0.06 -17.08 -8.09
N LYS A 131 -0.25 -15.86 -8.53
CA LYS A 131 -0.71 -15.59 -9.90
C LYS A 131 0.34 -16.01 -10.93
N LYS A 132 1.60 -15.59 -10.74
CA LYS A 132 2.73 -15.97 -11.61
C LYS A 132 2.92 -17.49 -11.65
N LYS A 133 2.83 -18.19 -10.51
CA LYS A 133 2.93 -19.66 -10.43
C LYS A 133 1.81 -20.34 -11.22
N LEU A 134 0.58 -19.83 -11.15
CA LEU A 134 -0.54 -20.35 -11.94
C LEU A 134 -0.36 -20.08 -13.44
N GLU A 135 0.13 -18.91 -13.82
CA GLU A 135 0.45 -18.58 -15.21
C GLU A 135 1.54 -19.51 -15.75
N MET A 136 2.60 -19.76 -14.99
CA MET A 136 3.66 -20.70 -15.37
C MET A 136 3.13 -22.13 -15.55
N LYS A 137 2.24 -22.60 -14.68
CA LYS A 137 1.58 -23.91 -14.85
C LYS A 137 0.74 -24.00 -16.12
N LYS A 138 0.13 -22.89 -16.56
CA LYS A 138 -0.61 -22.84 -17.83
C LYS A 138 0.34 -22.86 -19.02
N LEU A 139 1.42 -22.08 -18.95
CA LEU A 139 2.47 -22.04 -19.99
C LEU A 139 3.13 -23.40 -20.18
N GLN A 140 3.36 -24.17 -19.11
CA GLN A 140 3.90 -25.53 -19.18
C GLN A 140 3.06 -26.47 -20.08
N LYS A 141 1.75 -26.25 -20.17
CA LYS A 141 0.85 -27.07 -20.99
C LYS A 141 0.85 -26.69 -22.48
N VAL A 142 1.39 -25.51 -22.81
CA VAL A 142 1.29 -24.92 -24.16
C VAL A 142 2.65 -24.83 -24.83
N LEU A 143 3.71 -24.53 -24.08
CA LEU A 143 5.07 -24.35 -24.60
C LEU A 143 5.80 -25.68 -24.78
N LYS A 144 6.75 -25.72 -25.72
CA LYS A 144 7.70 -26.81 -25.82
C LYS A 144 8.62 -26.84 -24.59
N PRO A 145 9.19 -28.00 -24.22
CA PRO A 145 10.07 -28.12 -23.04
C PRO A 145 11.22 -27.11 -23.02
N GLU A 146 11.84 -26.84 -24.18
CA GLU A 146 12.95 -25.89 -24.32
C GLU A 146 12.50 -24.43 -24.09
N GLU A 147 11.37 -24.04 -24.67
CA GLU A 147 10.77 -22.71 -24.51
C GLU A 147 10.31 -22.49 -23.06
N TYR A 148 9.77 -23.52 -22.43
CA TYR A 148 9.37 -23.49 -21.01
C TYR A 148 10.58 -23.37 -20.08
N ALA A 149 11.67 -24.09 -20.36
CA ALA A 149 12.92 -24.02 -19.60
C ALA A 149 13.59 -22.62 -19.73
N ALA A 150 13.59 -22.04 -20.93
CA ALA A 150 14.05 -20.67 -21.15
C ALA A 150 13.19 -19.66 -20.36
N THR A 151 11.87 -19.86 -20.35
CA THR A 151 10.93 -19.00 -19.60
C THR A 151 11.14 -19.09 -18.08
N LEU A 152 11.36 -20.29 -17.54
CA LEU A 152 11.65 -20.51 -16.11
C LEU A 152 12.94 -19.82 -15.66
N THR A 153 13.99 -19.93 -16.47
CA THR A 153 15.30 -19.33 -16.19
C THR A 153 15.21 -17.80 -16.18
N ALA A 154 14.51 -17.21 -17.16
CA ALA A 154 14.31 -15.76 -17.24
C ALA A 154 13.44 -15.20 -16.10
N THR A 155 12.53 -16.01 -15.55
CA THR A 155 11.54 -15.54 -14.57
C THR A 155 11.96 -15.72 -13.11
N GLY A 156 13.04 -16.47 -12.82
CA GLY A 156 13.58 -16.62 -11.46
C GLY A 156 12.54 -17.09 -10.44
N VAL A 157 11.77 -18.13 -10.78
CA VAL A 157 10.59 -18.58 -10.02
C VAL A 157 11.00 -19.38 -8.77
N GLY A 158 11.60 -18.68 -7.82
CA GLY A 158 11.85 -19.17 -6.47
C GLY A 158 11.49 -18.08 -5.47
N GLU A 159 10.39 -18.26 -4.75
CA GLU A 159 10.14 -17.48 -3.55
C GLU A 159 10.36 -18.37 -2.34
N THR A 160 11.34 -18.01 -1.51
CA THR A 160 11.55 -18.65 -0.21
C THR A 160 10.59 -18.03 0.80
N GLN A 161 10.05 -18.85 1.69
CA GLN A 161 9.22 -18.39 2.83
C GLN A 161 9.92 -17.29 3.64
N ASN A 162 11.26 -17.31 3.67
CA ASN A 162 12.12 -16.33 4.30
C ASN A 162 12.04 -14.94 3.64
N ARG A 163 11.97 -14.86 2.30
CA ARG A 163 11.83 -13.58 1.60
C ARG A 163 10.49 -12.91 1.94
N LEU A 164 9.39 -13.66 1.89
CA LEU A 164 8.06 -13.14 2.24
C LEU A 164 8.00 -12.68 3.71
N ALA A 165 8.67 -13.40 4.62
CA ALA A 165 8.78 -13.01 6.01
C ALA A 165 9.55 -11.70 6.19
N SER A 166 10.71 -11.56 5.52
CA SER A 166 11.52 -10.33 5.54
C SER A 166 10.76 -9.13 4.96
N HIS A 167 10.11 -9.29 3.80
CA HIS A 167 9.30 -8.23 3.19
C HIS A 167 8.16 -7.77 4.12
N TYR A 168 7.50 -8.70 4.79
CA TYR A 168 6.47 -8.38 5.77
C TYR A 168 7.03 -7.60 6.95
N GLN A 169 8.18 -8.01 7.50
CA GLN A 169 8.83 -7.32 8.63
C GLN A 169 9.20 -5.88 8.29
N THR A 170 9.84 -5.66 7.13
CA THR A 170 10.18 -4.31 6.66
C THR A 170 8.92 -3.47 6.47
N LEU A 171 7.88 -4.03 5.85
CA LEU A 171 6.62 -3.31 5.62
C LEU A 171 5.92 -2.94 6.93
N GLU A 172 5.82 -3.87 7.88
CA GLU A 172 5.22 -3.61 9.18
C GLU A 172 6.00 -2.53 9.95
N HIS A 173 7.34 -2.56 9.88
CA HIS A 173 8.18 -1.52 10.48
C HIS A 173 7.84 -0.13 9.92
N GLU A 174 7.73 0.00 8.59
CA GLU A 174 7.33 1.26 7.96
C GLU A 174 5.92 1.70 8.36
N TYR A 175 4.96 0.77 8.47
CA TYR A 175 3.62 1.07 8.96
C TYR A 175 3.61 1.56 10.40
N ARG A 176 4.41 0.96 11.28
CA ARG A 176 4.55 1.43 12.67
C ARG A 176 5.11 2.84 12.74
N ARG A 177 6.07 3.20 11.87
CA ARG A 177 6.59 4.58 11.79
C ARG A 177 5.52 5.58 11.34
N VAL A 178 4.67 5.18 10.39
CA VAL A 178 3.53 6.00 9.96
C VAL A 178 2.54 6.19 11.11
N ILE A 179 2.15 5.11 11.81
CA ILE A 179 1.23 5.16 12.94
C ILE A 179 1.76 6.03 14.07
N HIS A 180 3.03 5.85 14.45
CA HIS A 180 3.68 6.66 15.47
C HIS A 180 3.62 8.15 15.13
N ARG A 181 3.90 8.52 13.88
CA ARG A 181 3.75 9.91 13.42
C ARG A 181 2.31 10.40 13.50
N MET A 182 1.32 9.57 13.19
CA MET A 182 -0.09 9.94 13.30
C MET A 182 -0.51 10.17 14.76
N GLU A 183 0.09 9.48 15.71
CA GLU A 183 -0.20 9.63 17.15
C GLU A 183 0.43 10.89 17.73
N MET A 184 1.65 11.25 17.31
CA MET A 184 2.33 12.48 17.74
C MET A 184 1.64 13.78 17.31
N ASP A 185 0.77 13.75 16.30
CA ASP A 185 0.00 14.92 15.85
C ASP A 185 -1.16 15.29 16.80
N PHE A 186 -1.46 14.44 17.80
CA PHE A 186 -2.55 14.64 18.77
C PHE A 186 -2.07 15.11 20.15
N ASP A 187 -0.76 15.30 20.34
CA ASP A 187 -0.13 15.96 21.48
C ASP A 187 0.28 17.39 21.13
#